data_AF-Q46KS2-F1
#
_entry.id   AF-Q46KS2-F1
#
_cell.length_a   1.000
_cell.length_b   1.000
_cell.length_c   1.000
_cell.angle_alpha   90.00
_cell.angle_beta   90.00
_cell.angle_gamma   90.00
#
_symmetry.space_group_name_H-M   'P 1'
#
loop_
_entity.id
_entity.type
_entity.pdbx_description
1 polymer ?
#
loop_
_entity_poly.entity_id
_entity_poly.type
_entity_poly.pdbx_seq_one_letter_code
_entity_poly.pdbx_strand_id
1 'polypeptide(L)'
;MTIQEKYPENIPWDLTTIDQSNYKSIQWMLSKADIVYTFTRSRIDNNYVYIQKNGGKRKAYKEYEARFTYQRLFDEGYSLAAFS
;
A
#
# COMPACT_ATOMS: atom_id res chain seq x y z
N MET A 1 -10.75 -4.33 27.15
CA MET A 1 -9.72 -3.67 26.33
C MET A 1 -10.26 -3.57 24.92
N THR A 2 -10.84 -2.43 24.57
CA THR A 2 -11.25 -2.13 23.20
C THR A 2 -9.96 -1.88 22.42
N ILE A 3 -9.56 -2.83 21.58
CA ILE A 3 -8.55 -2.57 20.57
C ILE A 3 -9.18 -1.49 19.70
N GLN A 4 -8.81 -0.22 19.89
CA GLN A 4 -9.10 0.79 18.89
C GLN A 4 -8.53 0.24 17.60
N GLU A 5 -9.40 -0.03 16.61
CA GLU A 5 -8.99 -0.22 15.23
C GLU A 5 -8.26 1.07 14.83
N LYS A 6 -6.96 1.09 15.13
CA LYS A 6 -6.09 2.22 14.87
C LYS A 6 -5.97 2.24 13.36
N TYR A 7 -6.76 3.10 12.72
CA TYR A 7 -6.57 3.42 11.31
C TYR A 7 -5.08 3.69 11.10
N PRO A 8 -4.45 3.13 10.06
CA PRO A 8 -3.04 3.33 9.85
C PRO A 8 -2.81 4.83 9.63
N GLU A 9 -2.12 5.47 10.58
CA GLU A 9 -1.96 6.94 10.62
C GLU A 9 -1.07 7.45 9.48
N ASN A 10 -0.26 6.58 8.85
CA ASN A 10 0.70 6.95 7.82
C ASN A 10 0.64 5.98 6.64
N ILE A 11 -0.21 6.31 5.67
CA ILE A 11 -0.37 5.50 4.45
C ILE A 11 0.28 6.24 3.29
N PRO A 12 1.18 5.60 2.53
CA PRO A 12 1.96 6.29 1.51
C PRO A 12 1.15 6.92 0.39
N TRP A 13 -0.04 6.38 0.11
CA TRP A 13 -0.93 6.85 -0.95
C TRP A 13 -2.02 7.81 -0.48
N ASP A 14 -2.04 8.15 0.81
CA ASP A 14 -2.91 9.17 1.41
C ASP A 14 -2.24 10.56 1.40
N LEU A 15 -0.98 10.64 0.95
CA LEU A 15 -0.20 11.87 0.90
C LEU A 15 -0.81 12.90 -0.08
N THR A 16 -1.39 13.94 0.49
CA THR A 16 -1.78 15.21 -0.16
C THR A 16 -0.61 15.98 -0.77
N THR A 17 0.62 15.54 -0.50
CA THR A 17 1.89 16.17 -0.92
C THR A 17 2.51 15.56 -2.17
N ILE A 18 1.93 14.49 -2.72
CA ILE A 18 2.38 13.92 -3.97
C ILE A 18 1.78 14.72 -5.14
N ASP A 19 2.64 15.13 -6.07
CA ASP A 19 2.24 15.79 -7.31
C ASP A 19 1.13 14.99 -8.00
N GLN A 20 -0.09 15.56 -8.01
CA GLN A 20 -1.31 14.87 -8.47
C GLN A 20 -1.18 14.33 -9.89
N SER A 21 -0.31 14.95 -10.68
CA SER A 21 0.05 14.57 -12.05
C SER A 21 0.59 13.14 -12.16
N ASN A 22 1.32 12.66 -11.15
CA ASN A 22 2.00 11.36 -11.18
C ASN A 22 1.54 10.38 -10.10
N TYR A 23 0.66 10.79 -9.19
CA TYR A 23 0.21 9.99 -8.04
C TYR A 23 -0.37 8.62 -8.41
N LYS A 24 -0.98 8.48 -9.60
CA LYS A 24 -1.55 7.22 -10.11
C LYS A 24 -0.52 6.24 -10.69
N SER A 25 0.73 6.66 -10.82
CA SER A 25 1.84 5.82 -11.30
C SER A 25 2.71 5.32 -10.16
N ILE A 26 2.49 5.83 -8.95
CA ILE A 26 3.36 5.53 -7.83
C ILE A 26 3.13 4.11 -7.33
N GLN A 27 4.24 3.41 -7.17
CA GLN A 27 4.32 2.09 -6.59
C GLN A 27 4.96 2.19 -5.22
N TRP A 28 4.30 1.65 -4.20
CA TRP A 28 4.85 1.57 -2.85
C TRP A 28 5.27 0.13 -2.58
N MET A 29 6.56 -0.08 -2.31
CA MET A 29 7.14 -1.40 -2.15
C MET A 29 7.49 -1.64 -0.68
N LEU A 30 6.86 -2.64 -0.07
CA LEU A 30 7.21 -3.15 1.24
C LEU A 30 8.06 -4.39 1.10
N SER A 31 9.23 -4.41 1.71
CA SER A 31 10.10 -5.59 1.69
C SER A 31 10.38 -6.13 3.08
N LYS A 32 10.50 -7.45 3.17
CA LYS A 32 11.06 -8.17 4.31
C LYS A 32 11.82 -9.38 3.78
N ALA A 33 13.14 -9.41 4.01
CA ALA A 33 14.03 -10.42 3.41
C ALA A 33 13.80 -10.48 1.88
N ASP A 34 13.50 -11.66 1.33
CA ASP A 34 13.25 -11.88 -0.11
C ASP A 34 11.79 -11.65 -0.55
N ILE A 35 10.93 -11.15 0.34
CA ILE A 35 9.52 -10.90 0.03
C ILE A 35 9.30 -9.40 -0.18
N VAL A 36 8.75 -9.05 -1.34
CA VAL A 36 8.37 -7.70 -1.72
C VAL A 36 6.88 -7.65 -2.05
N TYR A 37 6.15 -6.77 -1.38
CA TYR A 37 4.77 -6.41 -1.70
C TYR A 37 4.76 -5.04 -2.37
N THR A 38 4.22 -4.98 -3.59
CA THR A 38 4.05 -3.75 -4.35
C THR A 38 2.59 -3.35 -4.31
N PHE A 39 2.32 -2.14 -3.84
CA PHE A 39 1.03 -1.48 -3.85
C PHE A 39 1.04 -0.46 -4.99
N THR A 40 0.01 -0.44 -5.81
CA THR A 40 -0.12 0.52 -6.93
C THR A 40 -1.55 1.01 -6.99
N ARG A 41 -1.77 2.31 -6.98
CA ARG A 41 -3.13 2.84 -7.06
C ARG A 41 -3.70 2.60 -8.44
N SER A 42 -5.00 2.29 -8.52
CA SER A 42 -5.64 2.12 -9.81
C SER A 42 -5.73 3.45 -10.55
N ARG A 43 -5.40 3.42 -11.85
CA ARG A 43 -5.50 4.61 -12.71
C ARG A 43 -6.95 4.94 -13.07
N ILE A 44 -7.82 3.92 -13.05
CA ILE A 44 -9.20 3.95 -13.51
C ILE A 44 -10.14 4.30 -12.35
N ASP A 45 -9.95 3.67 -11.18
CA ASP A 45 -10.81 3.87 -10.01
C ASP A 45 -9.96 4.14 -8.77
N ASN A 46 -10.05 5.37 -8.26
CA ASN A 46 -9.26 5.82 -7.12
C ASN A 46 -9.58 5.04 -5.83
N ASN A 47 -10.68 4.28 -5.78
CA ASN A 47 -11.08 3.46 -4.65
C ASN A 47 -10.41 2.09 -4.62
N TYR A 48 -9.60 1.75 -5.63
CA TYR A 48 -8.90 0.47 -5.70
C TYR A 48 -7.40 0.64 -5.67
N VAL A 49 -6.75 -0.25 -4.93
CA VAL A 49 -5.30 -0.41 -4.88
C VAL A 49 -4.98 -1.82 -5.32
N TYR A 50 -4.04 -1.93 -6.25
CA TYR A 50 -3.50 -3.18 -6.70
C TYR A 50 -2.35 -3.61 -5.80
N ILE A 51 -2.41 -4.83 -5.29
CA ILE A 51 -1.35 -5.42 -4.48
C ILE A 51 -0.76 -6.59 -5.25
N GLN A 52 0.56 -6.66 -5.28
CA GLN A 52 1.34 -7.70 -5.96
C GLN A 52 2.45 -8.19 -5.04
N LYS A 53 2.58 -9.51 -4.89
CA LYS A 53 3.66 -10.14 -4.10
C LYS A 53 4.72 -10.70 -5.03
N ASN A 54 5.99 -10.36 -4.83
CA ASN A 54 7.16 -10.85 -5.57
C ASN A 54 6.99 -10.82 -7.10
N GLY A 55 6.39 -9.75 -7.64
CA GLY A 55 6.14 -9.66 -9.09
C GLY A 55 5.09 -10.65 -9.63
N GLY A 56 4.36 -11.36 -8.76
CA GLY A 56 3.33 -12.32 -9.14
C GLY A 56 2.02 -11.69 -9.64
N LYS A 57 0.89 -12.40 -9.47
CA LYS A 57 -0.41 -11.89 -9.90
C LYS A 57 -0.81 -10.65 -9.10
N ARG A 58 -1.14 -9.60 -9.83
CA ARG A 58 -1.72 -8.37 -9.29
C ARG A 58 -3.18 -8.61 -8.92
N LYS A 59 -3.57 -8.28 -7.69
CA LYS A 59 -4.95 -8.37 -7.20
C LYS A 59 -5.46 -6.98 -6.85
N ALA A 60 -6.70 -6.68 -7.25
CA ALA A 60 -7.37 -5.44 -6.87
C ALA A 60 -7.99 -5.59 -5.49
N TYR A 61 -7.73 -4.61 -4.63
CA TYR A 61 -8.33 -4.49 -3.31
C TYR A 61 -9.00 -3.13 -3.21
N LYS A 62 -10.08 -3.04 -2.44
CA LYS A 62 -10.60 -1.72 -2.09
C LYS A 62 -9.56 -0.98 -1.25
N GLU A 63 -9.59 0.34 -1.31
CA GLU A 63 -8.59 1.18 -0.64
C GLU A 63 -8.49 0.81 0.84
N TYR A 64 -9.61 0.73 1.57
CA TYR A 64 -9.61 0.35 2.99
C TYR A 64 -8.96 -1.02 3.24
N GLU A 65 -9.19 -2.02 2.40
CA GLU A 65 -8.58 -3.36 2.56
C GLU A 65 -7.06 -3.30 2.34
N ALA A 66 -6.63 -2.49 1.37
CA ALA A 66 -5.21 -2.25 1.13
C ALA A 66 -4.55 -1.52 2.30
N ARG A 67 -5.26 -0.58 2.95
CA ARG A 67 -4.80 0.11 4.16
C ARG A 67 -4.55 -0.90 5.30
N PHE A 68 -5.52 -1.78 5.58
CA PHE A 68 -5.36 -2.84 6.57
C PHE A 68 -4.21 -3.81 6.23
N THR A 69 -4.11 -4.20 4.96
CA THR A 69 -3.04 -5.09 4.50
C THR A 69 -1.66 -4.46 4.70
N TYR A 70 -1.52 -3.19 4.35
CA TYR A 70 -0.28 -2.44 4.52
C TYR A 70 0.13 -2.38 5.99
N GLN A 71 -0.77 -1.96 6.87
CA GLN A 71 -0.50 -1.89 8.31
C GLN A 71 -0.10 -3.25 8.89
N ARG A 72 -0.84 -4.31 8.55
CA ARG A 72 -0.51 -5.67 8.97
C ARG A 72 0.89 -6.07 8.52
N LEU A 73 1.31 -5.74 7.30
CA LEU A 73 2.66 -6.02 6.83
C LEU A 73 3.70 -5.22 7.63
N PHE A 74 3.43 -3.97 7.98
CA PHE A 74 4.30 -3.20 8.87
C PHE A 74 4.44 -3.85 10.25
N ASP A 75 3.32 -4.25 10.87
CA ASP A 75 3.31 -4.95 12.15
C ASP A 75 4.05 -6.29 12.07
N GLU A 76 3.99 -6.98 10.92
CA GLU A 76 4.75 -8.20 10.64
C GLU A 76 6.25 -7.93 10.38
N GLY A 77 6.69 -6.67 10.38
CA GLY A 77 8.10 -6.26 10.23
C GLY A 77 8.55 -6.00 8.80
N TYR A 78 7.63 -5.79 7.86
CA TYR A 78 7.97 -5.26 6.54
C TYR A 78 8.25 -3.77 6.64
N SER A 79 9.21 -3.30 5.83
CA SER A 79 9.61 -1.89 5.79
C SER A 79 9.44 -1.34 4.39
N LEU A 80 9.16 -0.03 4.29
CA LEU A 80 9.11 0.66 3.00
C LEU A 80 10.51 0.67 2.37
N ALA A 81 10.67 -0.09 1.30
CA ALA A 81 11.94 -0.26 0.61
C ALA A 81 12.12 0.73 -0.54
N ALA A 82 11.02 1.07 -1.23
CA ALA A 82 11.04 2.01 -2.33
C ALA A 82 9.65 2.62 -2.57
N PHE A 83 9.65 3.84 -3.09
CA PHE A 83 8.51 4.45 -3.77
C PHE A 83 9.00 5.01 -5.12
N SER A 84 8.31 4.71 -6.21
CA SER A 84 8.68 5.09 -7.59
C SER A 84 7.45 5.45 -8.39
#